data_AF-A0A7X6CPB0-F1
#
_entry.id   AF-A0A7X6CPB0-F1
#
_cell.length_a   1.000
_cell.length_b   1.000
_cell.length_c   1.000
_cell.angle_alpha   90.00
_cell.angle_beta   90.00
_cell.angle_gamma   90.00
#
_symmetry.space_group_name_H-M   'P 1'
#
loop_
_entity.id
_entity.type
_entity.pdbx_description
1 polymer ?
#
loop_
_entity_poly.entity_id
_entity_poly.type
_entity_poly.pdbx_seq_one_letter_code
_entity_poly.pdbx_strand_id
1 'polypeptide(L)' 'MKLLVWLGQKFGRDIEQGRLIDLRLTHQEISEAIGITRITVTRLMCRLEEEGAIDRSRPQYIVLTSP' A
#
# COMPACT_ATOMS: atom_id res chain seq x y z
N MET A 1 4.24 8.97 6.26
CA MET A 1 5.11 7.99 5.57
C MET A 1 5.31 6.65 6.30
N LYS A 2 5.09 6.52 7.62
CA LYS A 2 5.34 5.23 8.33
C LYS A 2 4.50 4.04 7.84
N LEU A 3 3.27 4.27 7.39
CA LEU A 3 2.36 3.21 6.95
C LEU A 3 2.91 2.45 5.73
N LEU A 4 3.26 3.20 4.69
CA LEU A 4 3.67 2.66 3.40
C LEU A 4 4.97 1.86 3.51
N VAL A 5 5.92 2.37 4.31
CA VAL A 5 7.18 1.68 4.59
C VAL A 5 6.92 0.37 5.33
N TRP A 6 6.05 0.39 6.34
CA TRP A 6 5.69 -0.83 7.08
C TRP A 6 4.97 -1.85 6.20
N LEU A 7 4.03 -1.39 5.35
CA LEU A 7 3.31 -2.24 4.40
C LEU A 7 4.27 -2.83 3.36
N GLY A 8 5.19 -2.03 2.83
CA GLY A 8 6.25 -2.49 1.95
C GLY A 8 7.23 -3.46 2.63
N GLN A 9 7.55 -3.27 3.91
CA GLN A 9 8.43 -4.19 4.64
C GLN A 9 7.76 -5.52 5.00
N LYS A 10 6.47 -5.49 5.34
CA LYS A 10 5.74 -6.67 5.83
C LYS A 10 5.08 -7.48 4.72
N PHE A 11 4.59 -6.79 3.69
CA PHE A 11 3.81 -7.38 2.59
C PHE A 11 4.38 -7.04 1.21
N GLY A 12 5.43 -6.23 1.15
CA GLY A 12 6.13 -5.92 -0.08
C GLY A 12 7.14 -6.99 -0.45
N ARG A 13 7.27 -7.23 -1.75
CA ARG A 13 8.33 -8.00 -2.39
C ARG A 13 9.07 -7.09 -3.37
N ASP A 14 10.37 -7.21 -3.44
CA ASP A 14 11.17 -6.42 -4.38
C ASP A 14 10.98 -6.97 -5.80
N ILE A 15 10.74 -6.07 -6.75
CA ILE A 15 10.59 -6.34 -8.19
C ILE A 15 11.43 -5.34 -8.98
N GLU A 16 11.67 -5.59 -10.27
CA GLU A 16 12.48 -4.69 -11.10
C GLU A 16 11.92 -3.26 -11.18
N GLN A 17 10.61 -3.07 -11.07
CA GLN A 17 9.96 -1.75 -11.10
C GLN A 17 9.86 -1.05 -9.72
N GLY A 18 10.37 -1.64 -8.64
CA GLY A 18 10.27 -1.10 -7.28
C GLY A 18 9.84 -2.16 -6.27
N ARG A 19 8.92 -1.83 -5.37
CA ARG A 19 8.44 -2.78 -4.35
C ARG A 19 6.96 -3.07 -4.51
N LEU A 20 6.63 -4.32 -4.86
CA LEU A 20 5.26 -4.79 -5.07
C LEU A 20 4.66 -5.24 -3.75
N ILE A 21 3.56 -4.64 -3.32
CA ILE A 21 2.80 -5.06 -2.15
C ILE A 21 1.64 -5.93 -2.62
N ASP A 22 1.60 -7.19 -2.21
CA ASP A 22 0.47 -8.10 -2.49
C ASP A 22 -0.65 -7.84 -1.46
N LEU A 23 -1.64 -7.03 -1.87
CA LEU A 23 -2.79 -6.65 -1.06
C LEU A 23 -3.96 -7.63 -1.25
N ARG A 24 -3.69 -8.94 -1.15
CA ARG A 24 -4.78 -9.91 -0.91
C ARG A 24 -5.53 -9.64 0.39
N LEU A 25 -4.98 -8.77 1.24
CA LEU A 25 -5.61 -8.27 2.45
C LEU A 25 -6.72 -7.28 2.11
N THR A 26 -7.88 -7.52 2.68
CA THR A 26 -8.99 -6.58 2.71
C THR A 26 -8.57 -5.29 3.42
N HIS A 27 -9.22 -4.18 3.10
CA HIS A 27 -8.97 -2.91 3.80
C HIS A 27 -9.19 -3.02 5.32
N GLN A 28 -9.96 -4.01 5.76
CA GLN A 28 -10.21 -4.29 7.17
C GLN A 28 -9.01 -4.93 7.86
N GLU A 29 -8.37 -5.92 7.24
CA GLU A 29 -7.15 -6.53 7.80
C GLU A 29 -6.00 -5.52 7.88
N ILE A 30 -5.91 -4.60 6.91
CA ILE A 30 -4.96 -3.48 6.96
C ILE A 30 -5.31 -2.54 8.13
N SER A 31 -6.60 -2.24 8.32
CA SER A 31 -7.08 -1.38 9.40
C SER A 31 -6.75 -1.96 10.77
N GLU A 32 -6.93 -3.28 10.95
CA GLU A 32 -6.62 -4.02 12.18
C GLU A 32 -5.11 -4.11 12.41
N ALA A 33 -4.33 -4.38 11.38
CA ALA A 33 -2.89 -4.57 11.51
C ALA A 33 -2.13 -3.27 11.85
N ILE A 34 -2.71 -2.12 11.54
CA ILE A 34 -2.13 -0.79 11.78
C ILE A 34 -2.86 -0.04 12.92
N GLY A 35 -4.04 -0.50 13.34
CA GLY A 35 -4.84 0.15 14.38
C GLY A 35 -5.47 1.47 13.92
N ILE A 36 -5.75 1.62 12.63
CA ILE A 36 -6.42 2.80 12.05
C ILE A 36 -7.73 2.39 11.41
N THR A 37 -8.68 3.31 11.23
CA THR A 37 -9.97 2.94 10.61
C THR A 37 -9.82 2.61 9.12
N ARG A 38 -10.69 1.73 8.60
CA ARG A 38 -10.78 1.42 7.16
C ARG A 38 -10.87 2.67 6.29
N ILE A 39 -11.63 3.68 6.73
CA ILE A 39 -11.80 4.96 6.01
C ILE A 39 -10.45 5.70 5.93
N THR A 40 -9.69 5.72 7.02
CA THR A 40 -8.34 6.30 7.05
C THR A 40 -7.40 5.58 6.10
N VAL A 41 -7.44 4.23 6.04
CA VAL A 41 -6.66 3.43 5.08
C VAL A 41 -7.02 3.81 3.65
N THR A 42 -8.30 3.80 3.28
CA THR A 42 -8.75 4.14 1.93
C THR A 42 -8.32 5.55 1.51
N ARG A 43 -8.47 6.55 2.40
CA ARG A 43 -8.03 7.92 2.13
C ARG A 43 -6.52 8.02 1.95
N LEU A 44 -5.74 7.30 2.75
CA LEU A 44 -4.28 7.30 2.60
C LEU A 44 -3.87 6.69 1.26
N MET A 45 -4.47 5.57 0.89
CA MET A 45 -4.20 4.90 -0.38
C MET A 45 -4.54 5.80 -1.58
N CYS A 46 -5.72 6.43 -1.59
CA CYS A 46 -6.08 7.37 -2.66
C CYS A 46 -5.07 8.51 -2.79
N ARG A 47 -4.66 9.09 -1.67
CA ARG A 47 -3.66 10.16 -1.68
C ARG A 47 -2.31 9.71 -2.22
N LEU A 48 -1.86 8.51 -1.85
CA LEU A 48 -0.59 7.96 -2.34
C LEU A 48 -0.61 7.68 -3.84
N GLU A 49 -1.78 7.31 -4.38
CA GLU A 49 -2.00 7.10 -5.80
C GLU A 49 -2.01 8.43 -6.56
N GLU A 50 -2.69 9.45 -6.02
CA GLU A 50 -2.65 10.83 -6.54
C GLU A 50 -1.22 11.42 -6.53
N GLU A 51 -0.43 11.07 -5.50
CA GLU A 51 0.97 11.48 -5.38
C GLU A 51 1.92 10.65 -6.28
N GLY A 52 1.41 9.63 -6.99
CA GLY A 52 2.23 8.75 -7.85
C GLY A 52 3.21 7.84 -7.08
N ALA A 53 3.04 7.74 -5.76
CA ALA A 53 3.85 6.90 -4.88
C ALA A 53 3.42 5.43 -4.92
N ILE A 54 2.19 5.16 -5.36
CA ILE A 54 1.66 3.83 -5.60
C ILE A 54 0.99 3.74 -6.96
N ASP A 55 1.22 2.65 -7.68
CA ASP A 55 0.41 2.28 -8.84
C ASP A 55 -0.53 1.12 -8.49
N ARG A 56 -1.83 1.33 -8.71
CA ARG A 56 -2.92 0.35 -8.55
C ARG A 56 -3.48 -0.14 -9.88
N SER A 57 -2.65 -0.20 -10.92
CA SER A 57 -2.96 -0.82 -12.22
C SER A 57 -3.53 -2.24 -12.11
N ARG A 58 -3.31 -2.93 -10.99
CA ARG A 58 -3.99 -4.19 -10.64
C ARG A 58 -4.70 -4.06 -9.29
N PRO A 59 -5.96 -4.51 -9.16
CA PRO A 59 -6.74 -4.34 -7.92
C PRO A 59 -6.14 -5.04 -6.69
N GLN A 60 -5.16 -5.91 -6.88
CA GLN A 60 -4.52 -6.70 -5.82
C GLN A 60 -3.08 -6.28 -5.52
N TYR A 61 -2.51 -5.35 -6.29
CA TYR A 61 -1.09 -5.02 -6.16
C TYR A 61 -0.87 -3.51 -6.10
N ILE A 62 0.03 -3.10 -5.22
CA ILE A 62 0.58 -1.75 -5.20
C ILE A 62 2.03 -1.83 -5.62
N VAL A 63 2.44 -1.08 -6.64
CA VAL A 63 3.86 -0.87 -6.95
C VAL A 63 4.31 0.41 -6.25
N LEU A 64 5.27 0.29 -5.34
CA LEU A 64 6.00 1.42 -4.78
C LEU A 64 7.09 1.85 -5.76
N THR A 65 6.81 2.94 -6.47
CA THR A 65 7.77 3.69 -7.25
C THR A 65 8.56 4.58 -6.30
N SER A 66 9.67 4.07 -5.78
CA SER A 66 10.67 4.97 -5.18
C SER A 66 11.35 5.73 -6.31
N PRO A 67 11.55 7.05 -6.19
CA PRO A 67 12.62 7.71 -6.93
C PRO A 67 13.99 7.18 -6.49
#